data_AF-A0A7C2THE4-F1
#
_entry.id   AF-A0A7C2THE4-F1
#
_cell.length_a   1.000
_cell.length_b   1.000
_cell.length_c   1.000
_cell.angle_alpha   90.00
_cell.angle_beta   90.00
_cell.angle_gamma   90.00
#
_symmetry.space_group_name_H-M   'P 1'
#
loop_
_entity.id
_entity.type
_entity.pdbx_description
1 polymer ?
#
loop_
_entity_poly.entity_id
_entity_poly.type
_entity_poly.pdbx_seq_one_letter_code
_entity_poly.pdbx_strand_id
1 'polypeptide(L)'
;MTIKIERPVLEAMLAHGRREMPNEACGYLAAREGLVCRHFELTNRDAAPDHFTMDPAEQFAAIRRMREEGLQPAAVYHSHP
;
A
#
# COMPACT_ATOMS: atom_id res chain seq x y z
N MET A 1 -9.38 -18.27 0.59
CA MET A 1 -8.02 -17.83 0.21
C MET A 1 -7.53 -16.91 1.32
N THR A 2 -6.36 -17.15 1.89
CA THR A 2 -5.89 -16.47 3.11
C THR A 2 -4.63 -15.67 2.80
N ILE A 3 -4.61 -14.38 3.18
CA ILE A 3 -3.40 -13.54 3.11
C ILE A 3 -2.75 -13.53 4.50
N LYS A 4 -1.43 -13.73 4.54
CA LYS A 4 -0.63 -13.57 5.76
C LYS A 4 0.13 -12.25 5.67
N ILE A 5 0.11 -11.47 6.74
CA ILE A 5 0.78 -10.18 6.82
C ILE A 5 1.59 -10.08 8.11
N GLU A 6 2.80 -9.56 8.01
CA GLU A 6 3.63 -9.24 9.16
C GLU A 6 2.99 -8.12 9.98
N ARG A 7 3.04 -8.25 11.31
CA ARG A 7 2.45 -7.28 12.24
C ARG A 7 2.92 -5.83 11.98
N PRO A 8 4.23 -5.55 11.77
CA PRO A 8 4.68 -4.19 11.53
C PRO A 8 4.12 -3.58 10.24
N VAL A 9 3.89 -4.40 9.21
CA VAL A 9 3.31 -3.94 7.94
C VAL A 9 1.85 -3.55 8.14
N LEU A 10 1.09 -4.38 8.87
CA LEU A 10 -0.30 -4.06 9.20
C LEU A 10 -0.40 -2.79 10.05
N GLU A 11 0.49 -2.60 11.03
CA GLU A 11 0.53 -1.40 11.86
C GLU A 11 0.87 -0.14 11.04
N ALA A 12 1.81 -0.25 10.09
CA ALA A 12 2.14 0.84 9.17
C ALA A 12 0.95 1.21 8.27
N MET A 13 0.22 0.23 7.73
CA MET A 13 -1.00 0.47 6.95
C MET A 13 -2.06 1.24 7.77
N LEU A 14 -2.29 0.82 9.02
CA LEU A 14 -3.25 1.47 9.91
C LEU A 14 -2.80 2.89 10.28
N ALA A 15 -1.50 3.11 10.49
CA ALA A 15 -0.94 4.43 10.74
C ALA A 15 -1.08 5.35 9.53
N HIS A 16 -0.87 4.84 8.32
CA HIS A 16 -1.07 5.58 7.07
C HIS A 16 -2.54 6.01 6.92
N GLY A 17 -3.49 5.09 7.06
CA GLY A 17 -4.92 5.41 6.98
C GLY A 17 -5.33 6.50 7.96
N ARG A 18 -4.86 6.44 9.21
CA ARG A 18 -5.15 7.48 10.22
C ARG A 18 -4.54 8.84 9.89
N ARG A 19 -3.38 8.87 9.24
CA ARG A 19 -2.69 10.11 8.86
C ARG A 19 -3.38 10.83 7.71
N GLU A 20 -3.93 10.08 6.76
CA GLU A 20 -4.51 10.67 5.54
C GLU A 20 -5.94 11.17 5.75
N MET A 21 -6.58 10.84 6.89
CA MET A 21 -7.89 11.41 7.24
C MET A 21 -7.90 12.94 7.11
N PRO A 22 -8.92 13.54 6.48
CA PRO A 22 -10.20 12.95 6.10
C PRO A 22 -10.22 12.23 4.75
N ASN A 23 -9.10 12.09 4.05
CA ASN A 23 -9.01 11.47 2.74
C ASN A 23 -8.67 9.98 2.84
N GLU A 24 -8.91 9.23 1.76
CA GLU A 24 -8.44 7.85 1.64
C GLU A 24 -6.92 7.80 1.47
N ALA A 25 -6.24 7.01 2.30
CA ALA A 25 -4.89 6.52 2.03
C ALA A 25 -4.92 5.43 0.96
N CYS A 26 -3.87 5.31 0.14
CA CYS A 26 -3.75 4.21 -0.82
C CYS A 26 -2.31 3.69 -0.97
N GLY A 27 -2.15 2.48 -1.51
CA GLY A 27 -0.84 2.01 -1.96
C GLY A 27 -0.76 0.52 -2.22
N TYR A 28 0.47 -0.01 -2.20
CA TYR A 28 0.74 -1.41 -2.49
C TYR A 28 1.30 -2.19 -1.30
N LEU A 29 1.03 -3.48 -1.31
CA LEU A 29 1.63 -4.47 -0.44
C LEU A 29 2.48 -5.43 -1.27
N ALA A 30 3.66 -5.78 -0.76
CA ALA A 30 4.54 -6.75 -1.37
C ALA A 30 4.84 -7.90 -0.40
N ALA A 31 5.00 -9.09 -0.96
CA ALA A 31 5.22 -10.32 -0.24
C ALA A 31 6.54 -10.98 -0.63
N ARG A 32 7.06 -11.76 0.30
CA ARG A 32 8.11 -12.74 0.08
C ARG A 32 7.57 -14.10 0.50
N GLU A 33 7.60 -15.07 -0.42
CA GLU A 33 7.11 -16.43 -0.17
C GLU A 33 5.66 -16.46 0.38
N GLY A 34 4.80 -15.57 -0.11
CA GLY A 34 3.39 -15.49 0.29
C GLY A 34 3.12 -14.79 1.64
N LEU A 35 4.15 -14.28 2.32
CA LEU A 35 4.02 -13.43 3.51
C LEU A 35 4.20 -11.96 3.12
N VAL A 36 3.17 -11.14 3.34
CA VAL A 36 3.24 -9.69 3.13
C VAL A 36 4.18 -9.09 4.18
N CYS A 37 5.33 -8.58 3.73
CA CYS A 37 6.43 -8.09 4.56
C CYS A 37 6.85 -6.64 4.21
N ARG A 38 6.21 -6.03 3.21
CA ARG A 38 6.50 -4.64 2.82
C ARG A 38 5.25 -3.88 2.42
N HIS A 39 5.19 -2.63 2.85
CA HIS A 39 4.13 -1.68 2.56
C HIS A 39 4.73 -0.47 1.84
N PHE A 40 4.05 -0.04 0.79
CA PHE A 40 4.39 1.12 -0.02
C PHE A 40 3.21 2.09 0.06
N GLU A 41 3.42 3.22 0.73
CA GLU A 41 2.49 4.36 0.74
C GLU A 41 2.56 5.08 -0.60
N LEU A 42 1.42 5.29 -1.23
CA LEU A 42 1.27 6.09 -2.44
C LEU A 42 0.32 7.25 -2.17
N THR A 43 0.46 8.28 -2.98
CA THR A 43 -0.36 9.49 -2.93
C THR A 43 -1.71 9.25 -3.60
N ASN A 44 -2.80 9.52 -2.85
CA ASN A 44 -4.12 9.70 -3.45
C ASN A 44 -4.19 11.08 -4.12
N ARG A 45 -4.09 11.11 -5.45
CA ARG A 45 -4.08 12.36 -6.23
C ARG A 45 -5.39 13.13 -6.19
N ASP A 46 -6.49 12.45 -5.90
CA ASP A 46 -7.81 13.08 -5.84
C ASP A 46 -8.05 13.75 -4.49
N ALA A 47 -7.22 13.46 -3.47
CA ALA A 47 -7.36 13.96 -2.11
C ALA A 47 -8.82 13.88 -1.63
N ALA A 48 -9.45 12.72 -1.86
CA ALA A 48 -10.87 12.49 -1.65
C ALA A 48 -11.14 11.48 -0.52
N PRO A 49 -12.30 11.58 0.16
CA PRO A 49 -12.65 10.72 1.29
C PRO A 49 -13.28 9.37 0.91
N ASP A 50 -13.66 9.17 -0.36
CA ASP A 50 -14.48 8.05 -0.83
C ASP A 50 -13.99 7.40 -2.14
N HIS A 51 -12.86 7.87 -2.66
CA HIS A 51 -12.18 7.28 -3.80
C HIS A 51 -10.69 7.66 -3.82
N PHE A 52 -9.93 6.94 -4.63
CA PHE A 52 -8.52 7.22 -4.83
C PHE A 52 -8.06 7.04 -6.28
N THR A 53 -7.16 7.92 -6.70
CA THR A 53 -6.32 7.74 -7.89
C THR A 53 -4.87 7.72 -7.45
N MET A 54 -4.21 6.55 -7.58
CA MET A 54 -2.79 6.42 -7.29
C MET A 54 -1.94 7.21 -8.29
N ASP A 55 -0.90 7.89 -7.81
CA ASP A 55 0.05 8.53 -8.70
C ASP A 55 0.76 7.51 -9.62
N PRO A 56 0.67 7.64 -10.96
CA PRO A 56 1.28 6.69 -11.88
C PRO A 56 2.80 6.55 -11.72
N ALA A 57 3.52 7.65 -11.46
CA ALA A 57 4.97 7.62 -11.32
C ALA A 57 5.38 6.86 -10.05
N GLU A 58 4.65 7.07 -8.94
CA GLU A 58 4.86 6.31 -7.71
C GLU A 58 4.50 4.82 -7.87
N GLN A 59 3.47 4.50 -8.67
CA GLN A 59 3.14 3.12 -8.99
C GLN A 59 4.30 2.41 -9.70
N PHE A 60 4.87 3.03 -10.74
CA PHE A 60 6.03 2.48 -11.44
C PHE A 60 7.26 2.36 -10.52
N ALA A 61 7.52 3.37 -9.69
CA ALA A 61 8.62 3.35 -8.74
C ALA A 61 8.48 2.23 -7.70
N ALA A 62 7.29 2.01 -7.16
CA ALA A 62 7.01 0.96 -6.19
C ALA A 62 7.20 -0.44 -6.80
N ILE A 63 6.66 -0.70 -8.00
CA ILE A 63 6.83 -1.99 -8.70
C ILE A 63 8.31 -2.25 -9.03
N ARG A 64 9.04 -1.21 -9.47
CA ARG A 64 10.48 -1.31 -9.72
C ARG A 64 11.23 -1.68 -8.44
N ARG A 65 10.92 -1.01 -7.33
CA ARG A 65 11.55 -1.27 -6.03
C ARG A 65 11.25 -2.67 -5.51
N MET A 66 10.01 -3.15 -5.66
CA MET A 66 9.67 -4.54 -5.34
C MET A 66 10.56 -5.52 -6.11
N ARG A 67 10.77 -5.29 -7.42
CA ARG A 67 11.64 -6.14 -8.25
C ARG A 67 13.09 -6.10 -7.78
N GLU A 68 13.63 -4.93 -7.49
CA GLU A 68 15.00 -4.75 -7.00
C GLU A 68 15.23 -5.42 -5.63
N GLU A 69 14.20 -5.44 -4.78
CA GLU A 69 14.22 -6.09 -3.46
C GLU A 69 13.84 -7.59 -3.52
N GLY A 70 13.58 -8.14 -4.70
CA GLY A 70 13.15 -9.54 -4.87
C GLY A 70 11.80 -9.85 -4.22
N LEU A 71 10.92 -8.87 -4.14
CA LEU A 71 9.57 -8.96 -3.59
C LEU A 71 8.53 -9.14 -4.71
N GLN A 72 7.45 -9.83 -4.40
CA GLN A 72 6.32 -10.05 -5.30
C GLN A 72 5.18 -9.06 -4.95
N PRO A 73 4.57 -8.39 -5.94
CA PRO A 73 3.35 -7.63 -5.69
C PRO A 73 2.25 -8.54 -5.12
N ALA A 74 1.64 -8.14 -4.01
CA ALA A 74 0.67 -8.97 -3.30
C ALA A 74 -0.75 -8.39 -3.35
N ALA A 75 -0.88 -7.08 -3.15
CA ALA A 75 -2.19 -6.41 -3.16
C ALA A 75 -2.08 -4.91 -3.39
N VAL A 76 -3.20 -4.33 -3.83
CA VAL A 76 -3.55 -2.91 -3.70
C VAL A 76 -4.36 -2.75 -2.41
N TYR A 77 -4.17 -1.66 -1.67
CA TYR A 77 -5.04 -1.30 -0.55
C TYR A 77 -5.44 0.18 -0.62
N HIS A 78 -6.57 0.49 0.01
CA HIS A 78 -6.97 1.84 0.40
C HIS A 78 -7.63 1.81 1.79
N SER A 79 -7.86 2.98 2.39
CA SER A 79 -8.63 3.13 3.64
C SER A 79 -9.91 3.90 3.40
N HIS A 80 -10.98 3.57 4.14
CA HIS A 80 -12.15 4.45 4.27
C HIS A 80 -12.08 5.16 5.64
N PRO A 81 -12.24 6.50 5.70
CA PRO A 81 -12.29 7.28 6.95
C PRO A 81 -13.46 6.94 7.88
#